data_AF-A0A1J5QQ94-F1
#
_entry.id   AF-A0A1J5QQ94-F1
#
_cell.length_a   1.000
_cell.length_b   1.000
_cell.length_c   1.000
_cell.angle_alpha   90.00
_cell.angle_beta   90.00
_cell.angle_gamma   90.00
#
_symmetry.space_group_name_H-M   'P 1'
#
loop_
_entity.id
_entity.type
_entity.pdbx_description
1 polymer ?
#
loop_
_entity_poly.entity_id
_entity_poly.type
_entity_poly.pdbx_seq_one_letter_code
_entity_poly.pdbx_strand_id
1 'polypeptide(L)'
;MAGERTYGQRRIRNAPPAPAAPLSARRRTLQTRVTYAQHAKAHVAAEALGISVSAFLAELIDRMEVDELGRPAWTSRYARQADAETNPEADPMRMSA
;
A
#
# COMPACT_ATOMS: atom_id res chain seq x y z
N MET A 1 58.08 10.13 10.11
CA MET A 1 56.66 10.31 9.73
C MET A 1 55.96 8.98 9.96
N ALA A 2 55.12 8.90 11.00
CA ALA A 2 54.53 7.66 11.50
C ALA A 2 53.18 7.40 10.83
N GLY A 3 52.97 6.15 10.38
CA GLY A 3 51.86 5.73 9.53
C GLY A 3 50.48 5.89 10.15
N GLU A 4 49.56 6.39 9.33
CA GLU A 4 48.13 6.41 9.60
C GLU A 4 47.60 4.98 9.63
N ARG A 5 47.14 4.55 10.81
CA ARG A 5 46.41 3.29 10.99
C ARG A 5 44.97 3.52 10.56
N THR A 6 44.59 2.95 9.43
CA THR A 6 43.20 2.96 8.95
C THR A 6 42.31 2.17 9.93
N TYR A 7 41.51 2.91 10.70
CA TYR A 7 40.47 2.34 11.56
C TYR A 7 39.39 1.67 10.70
N GLY A 8 39.02 0.44 11.04
CA GLY A 8 37.70 -0.12 10.68
C GLY A 8 37.62 -1.02 9.42
N GLN A 9 38.54 -1.96 9.24
CA GLN A 9 38.32 -3.11 8.35
C GLN A 9 37.19 -4.01 8.91
N ARG A 10 35.93 -3.68 8.58
CA ARG A 10 34.78 -4.54 8.90
C ARG A 10 34.74 -5.65 7.85
N ARG A 11 35.26 -6.83 8.22
CA ARG A 11 35.13 -8.07 7.43
C ARG A 11 33.64 -8.36 7.20
N ILE A 12 33.18 -8.11 5.97
CA ILE A 12 31.87 -8.57 5.50
C ILE A 12 31.99 -10.10 5.47
N ARG A 13 31.37 -10.78 6.44
CA ARG A 13 31.24 -12.24 6.38
C ARG A 13 30.44 -12.55 5.12
N ASN A 14 30.96 -13.45 4.29
CA ASN A 14 30.29 -14.02 3.13
C ASN A 14 28.95 -14.63 3.55
N ALA A 15 27.90 -13.80 3.61
CA ALA A 15 26.53 -14.26 3.58
C ALA A 15 26.22 -14.54 2.11
N PRO A 16 25.67 -15.72 1.75
CA PRO A 16 25.19 -15.93 0.39
C PRO A 16 24.18 -14.82 0.07
N PRO A 17 24.26 -14.20 -1.12
CA PRO A 17 23.28 -13.19 -1.50
C PRO A 17 21.89 -13.82 -1.39
N ALA A 18 21.00 -13.17 -0.64
CA ALA A 18 19.59 -13.55 -0.62
C ALA A 18 19.12 -13.74 -2.07
N PRO A 19 18.30 -14.77 -2.37
CA PRO A 19 17.86 -15.02 -3.74
C PRO A 19 17.30 -13.71 -4.31
N ALA A 20 17.83 -13.32 -5.47
CA ALA A 20 17.53 -12.05 -6.12
C ALA A 20 16.03 -11.94 -6.34
N ALA A 21 15.31 -11.33 -5.38
CA ALA A 21 13.97 -10.84 -5.63
C ALA A 21 14.06 -9.93 -6.86
N PRO A 22 13.22 -10.10 -7.89
CA PRO A 22 13.35 -9.35 -9.12
C PRO A 22 13.31 -7.85 -8.82
N LEU A 23 14.45 -7.16 -9.07
CA LEU A 23 14.69 -5.74 -8.80
C LEU A 23 13.92 -4.80 -9.76
N SER A 24 12.75 -5.19 -10.29
CA SER A 24 12.13 -4.44 -11.39
C SER A 24 10.60 -4.35 -11.38
N ALA A 25 9.92 -4.54 -10.25
CA ALA A 25 8.68 -3.81 -10.05
C ALA A 25 9.07 -2.42 -9.53
N ARG A 26 9.06 -1.39 -10.39
CA ARG A 26 9.36 -0.01 -10.02
C ARG A 26 8.52 0.35 -8.79
N ARG A 27 9.13 0.43 -7.61
CA ARG A 27 8.44 0.77 -6.36
C ARG A 27 7.75 2.11 -6.58
N ARG A 28 6.43 2.13 -6.51
CA ARG A 28 5.62 3.34 -6.59
C ARG A 28 5.26 3.75 -5.17
N THR A 29 5.52 5.01 -4.83
CA THR A 29 5.10 5.55 -3.54
C THR A 29 3.67 6.06 -3.66
N LEU A 30 2.78 5.58 -2.79
CA LEU A 30 1.44 6.14 -2.63
C LEU A 30 1.48 7.15 -1.48
N GLN A 31 1.16 8.41 -1.77
CA GLN A 31 1.03 9.46 -0.76
C GLN A 31 -0.42 9.92 -0.72
N THR A 32 -1.01 9.93 0.47
CA THR A 32 -2.36 10.43 0.68
C THR A 32 -2.42 11.25 1.97
N ARG A 33 -3.31 12.24 1.99
CA ARG A 33 -3.57 13.03 3.19
C ARG A 33 -4.57 12.27 4.05
N VAL A 34 -4.24 12.10 5.33
CA VAL A 34 -5.10 11.49 6.33
C VAL A 34 -5.33 12.47 7.47
N THR A 35 -6.43 12.28 8.20
CA THR A 35 -6.66 13.05 9.42
C THR A 35 -5.68 12.61 10.52
N TYR A 36 -5.45 13.49 11.50
CA TYR A 36 -4.63 13.15 12.66
C TYR A 36 -5.14 11.89 13.39
N ALA A 37 -6.46 11.76 13.55
CA ALA A 37 -7.07 10.60 14.21
C ALA A 37 -6.80 9.29 13.45
N GLN A 38 -6.87 9.32 12.12
CA GLN A 38 -6.55 8.14 11.28
C GLN A 38 -5.07 7.77 11.40
N HIS A 39 -4.18 8.77 11.37
CA HIS A 39 -2.74 8.56 11.54
C HIS A 39 -2.42 7.95 12.92
N ALA A 40 -2.99 8.51 14.00
CA ALA A 40 -2.80 8.01 15.36
C ALA A 40 -3.29 6.57 15.50
N LYS A 41 -4.44 6.23 14.92
CA LYS A 41 -4.98 4.86 14.93
C LYS A 41 -4.03 3.86 14.27
N ALA A 42 -3.48 4.21 13.10
CA ALA A 42 -2.53 3.36 12.40
C ALA A 42 -1.22 3.18 13.20
N HIS A 43 -0.75 4.24 13.85
CA HIS A 43 0.46 4.18 14.68
C HIS A 43 0.29 3.24 15.88
N VAL A 44 -0.81 3.38 16.63
CA VAL A 44 -1.11 2.51 17.78
C VAL A 44 -1.20 1.04 17.36
N ALA A 45 -1.84 0.76 16.22
CA ALA A 45 -1.95 -0.60 15.71
C ALA A 45 -0.59 -1.20 15.28
N ALA A 46 0.23 -0.39 14.60
CA ALA A 46 1.57 -0.82 14.19
C ALA A 46 2.49 -1.07 15.39
N GLU A 47 2.42 -0.20 16.42
CA GLU A 47 3.17 -0.33 17.67
C GLU A 47 2.77 -1.60 18.44
N ALA A 48 1.47 -1.89 18.55
CA ALA A 48 0.98 -3.12 19.20
C ALA A 48 1.47 -4.40 18.50
N LEU A 49 1.78 -4.33 17.20
CA LEU A 49 2.34 -5.43 16.41
C LEU A 49 3.88 -5.41 16.36
N GLY A 50 4.54 -4.38 16.89
CA GLY A 50 5.99 -4.23 16.84
C GLY A 50 6.55 -3.97 15.43
N ILE A 51 5.75 -3.39 14.52
CA ILE A 51 6.12 -3.13 13.13
C ILE A 51 5.99 -1.64 12.77
N SER A 52 6.57 -1.24 11.64
CA SER A 52 6.38 0.13 11.13
C SER A 52 4.97 0.33 10.57
N VAL A 53 4.50 1.58 10.53
CA VAL A 53 3.20 1.92 9.91
C VAL A 53 3.14 1.47 8.45
N SER A 54 4.24 1.59 7.70
CA SER A 54 4.29 1.12 6.31
C SER A 54 4.15 -0.40 6.19
N ALA A 55 4.77 -1.17 7.10
CA ALA A 55 4.62 -2.62 7.15
C ALA A 55 3.20 -3.02 7.56
N PHE A 56 2.62 -2.31 8.51
CA PHE A 56 1.23 -2.51 8.91
C PHE A 56 0.25 -2.27 7.75
N LEU A 57 0.43 -1.21 6.97
CA LEU A 57 -0.38 -0.95 5.78
C LEU A 57 -0.19 -2.02 4.70
N ALA A 58 1.03 -2.52 4.50
CA ALA A 58 1.29 -3.62 3.57
C ALA A 58 0.52 -4.88 3.98
N GLU A 59 0.57 -5.26 5.26
CA GLU A 59 -0.19 -6.39 5.80
C GLU A 59 -1.71 -6.23 5.62
N LEU A 60 -2.23 -5.01 5.80
CA LEU A 60 -3.65 -4.74 5.54
C LEU A 60 -4.02 -4.89 4.07
N ILE A 61 -3.14 -4.48 3.16
CA ILE A 61 -3.35 -4.63 1.71
C ILE A 61 -3.31 -6.12 1.33
N ASP A 62 -2.36 -6.87 1.85
CA ASP A 62 -2.20 -8.30 1.53
C ASP A 62 -3.39 -9.14 2.05
N ARG A 63 -4.01 -8.73 3.16
CA ARG A 63 -5.20 -9.37 3.74
C ARG A 63 -6.52 -8.84 3.17
N MET A 64 -6.48 -7.82 2.32
CA MET A 64 -7.68 -7.19 1.81
C MET A 64 -8.41 -8.12 0.85
N GLU A 65 -9.60 -8.56 1.25
CA GLU A 65 -10.49 -9.30 0.37
C GLU A 65 -10.95 -8.40 -0.78
N VAL A 66 -10.85 -8.92 -2.00
CA VAL A 66 -11.26 -8.24 -3.23
C VAL A 66 -12.26 -9.08 -4.01
N ASP A 67 -13.12 -8.41 -4.77
CA ASP A 67 -14.04 -9.05 -5.70
C ASP A 67 -13.35 -9.51 -6.99
N GLU A 68 -14.11 -10.11 -7.90
CA GLU A 68 -13.62 -10.58 -9.21
C GLU A 68 -13.04 -9.46 -10.09
N LEU A 69 -13.37 -8.20 -9.80
CA LEU A 69 -12.88 -7.01 -10.50
C LEU A 69 -11.68 -6.36 -9.79
N GLY A 70 -11.18 -6.97 -8.71
CA GLY A 70 -10.07 -6.47 -7.92
C GLY A 70 -10.43 -5.28 -7.02
N ARG A 71 -11.72 -5.02 -6.77
CA ARG A 71 -12.18 -3.95 -5.87
C ARG A 71 -12.27 -4.50 -4.45
N PRO A 72 -11.92 -3.73 -3.42
CA PRO A 72 -12.06 -4.20 -2.04
C PRO A 72 -13.52 -4.58 -1.73
N ALA A 73 -13.75 -5.73 -1.07
CA ALA A 73 -15.10 -6.28 -0.87
C ALA A 73 -16.04 -5.33 -0.11
N TRP A 74 -15.51 -4.45 0.75
CA TRP A 74 -16.30 -3.43 1.45
C TRP A 74 -16.80 -2.29 0.53
N THR A 75 -16.36 -2.24 -0.73
CA THR A 75 -16.75 -1.21 -1.70
C THR A 75 -18.06 -1.51 -2.44
N SER A 76 -18.76 -2.63 -2.19
CA SER A 76 -20.04 -2.94 -2.84
C SER A 76 -21.07 -1.80 -2.69
N ARG A 77 -20.97 -1.00 -1.63
CA ARG A 77 -21.79 0.20 -1.41
C ARG A 77 -21.47 1.36 -2.37
N TYR A 78 -20.22 1.47 -2.82
CA TYR A 78 -19.72 2.52 -3.72
C TYR A 78 -19.73 2.10 -5.20
N ALA A 79 -19.64 0.80 -5.49
CA ALA A 79 -19.76 0.26 -6.85
C ALA A 79 -21.09 0.65 -7.50
N ARG A 80 -22.20 0.62 -6.74
CA ARG A 80 -23.52 1.04 -7.22
C ARG A 80 -23.59 2.51 -7.64
N GLN A 81 -22.75 3.39 -7.07
CA GLN A 81 -22.68 4.80 -7.48
C GLN A 81 -21.87 4.98 -8.78
N ALA A 82 -20.75 4.26 -8.94
CA ALA A 82 -19.94 4.34 -10.15
C ALA A 82 -20.68 3.81 -11.39
N ASP A 83 -21.44 2.72 -11.25
CA ASP A 83 -22.22 2.16 -12.37
C ASP A 83 -23.38 3.08 -12.78
N ALA A 84 -23.93 3.87 -11.84
CA ALA A 84 -24.98 4.85 -12.10
C ALA A 84 -24.46 6.12 -12.82
N GLU A 85 -23.21 6.52 -12.57
CA GLU A 85 -22.60 7.69 -13.25
C GLU A 85 -22.11 7.37 -14.67
N THR A 86 -21.90 6.09 -14.99
CA THR A 86 -21.35 5.67 -16.30
C THR A 86 -22.44 5.43 -17.36
N ASN A 87 -23.73 5.50 -17.03
CA ASN A 87 -24.83 5.36 -17.99
C ASN A 87 -25.95 6.39 -17.78
N PRO A 88 -25.86 7.60 -18.37
CA PRO A 88 -26.97 8.54 -18.43
C PRO A 88 -28.06 8.15 -19.46
N GLU A 89 -27.93 7.02 -20.16
CA GLU A 89 -28.82 6.60 -21.27
C GLU A 89 -29.75 5.43 -20.88
N ALA A 90 -30.17 5.37 -19.62
CA ALA A 90 -31.20 4.43 -19.16
C ALA A 90 -32.37 5.13 -18.46
N ASP A 91 -32.72 6.34 -18.91
CA ASP A 91 -34.00 6.96 -18.60
C ASP A 91 -34.95 6.82 -19.80
N PRO A 92 -35.81 5.79 -19.87
CA PRO A 92 -36.80 5.64 -20.93
C PRO A 92 -37.96 6.66 -20.82
N MET A 93 -37.89 7.70 -19.99
CA MET A 93 -38.97 8.66 -19.76
C MET A 93 -38.78 10.04 -20.41
N ARG A 94 -37.85 10.21 -21.37
CA ARG A 94 -37.77 11.39 -22.24
C ARG A 94 -38.38 11.16 -23.64
N MET A 95 -39.59 10.64 -23.69
CA MET A 95 -40.49 10.84 -24.83
C MET A 95 -41.92 10.93 -24.31
N SER A 96 -42.34 12.13 -23.91
CA SER A 96 -43.71 12.68 -24.08
C SER A 96 -43.85 13.95 -23.25
N ALA A 97 -43.71 15.10 -23.90
CA ALA A 97 -44.45 16.34 -23.66
C ALA A 97 -44.19 17.28 -24.85
#